data_AF-A0A1B2HRQ9-F1
#
_entry.id   AF-A0A1B2HRQ9-F1
#
_cell.length_a   1.000
_cell.length_b   1.000
_cell.length_c   1.000
_cell.angle_alpha   90.00
_cell.angle_beta   90.00
_cell.angle_gamma   90.00
#
_symmetry.space_group_name_H-M   'P 1'
#
loop_
_entity.id
_entity.type
_entity.pdbx_description
1 polymer ?
#
loop_
_entity_poly.entity_id
_entity_poly.type
_entity_poly.pdbx_seq_one_letter_code
_entity_poly.pdbx_strand_id
1 'polypeptide(L)'
;MTTDHDDLLPLPLDRETQELLDPHHHRASVHLGDQFVVDPVQVLANVAMAMERLDLDISTPVSIEDDVATLEELAAVVDHFGKGATLIAHTLNTAARVMNARYPAELVHHPLPPDCDLRRLFHADVDERAQDVARAVFNRRLTEPADVRDTEVAVDLDGLNSQQQIEVFMAVFFLYGIKVGALQNRTGIR
;
A
#
# COMPACT_ATOMS: atom_id res chain seq x y z
N MET A 1 16.85 44.01 -39.64
CA MET A 1 17.33 43.13 -38.54
C MET A 1 16.22 43.09 -37.51
N THR A 2 15.33 42.11 -37.64
CA THR A 2 14.29 41.79 -36.67
C THR A 2 14.66 40.43 -36.11
N THR A 3 15.00 40.40 -34.83
CA THR A 3 15.26 39.18 -34.07
C THR A 3 13.94 38.52 -33.77
N ASP A 4 13.66 37.39 -34.44
CA ASP A 4 12.64 36.43 -34.04
C ASP A 4 13.02 35.87 -32.68
N HIS A 5 12.34 36.35 -31.64
CA HIS A 5 12.14 35.57 -30.43
C HIS A 5 10.97 34.63 -30.73
N ASP A 6 11.29 33.52 -31.40
CA ASP A 6 10.39 32.36 -31.46
C ASP A 6 10.26 31.81 -30.04
N ASP A 7 9.15 32.18 -29.42
CA ASP A 7 8.33 31.41 -28.51
C ASP A 7 8.80 29.97 -28.28
N LEU A 8 9.65 29.79 -27.27
CA LEU A 8 9.78 28.52 -26.54
C LEU A 8 8.53 28.35 -25.66
N LEU A 9 7.37 28.18 -26.29
CA LEU A 9 6.21 27.65 -25.57
C LEU A 9 6.55 26.20 -25.17
N PRO A 10 6.38 25.82 -23.89
CA PRO A 10 6.56 24.43 -23.48
C PRO A 10 5.70 23.55 -24.38
N LEU A 11 6.30 22.50 -24.94
CA LEU A 11 5.55 21.47 -25.65
C LEU A 11 4.37 21.05 -24.77
N PRO A 12 3.14 20.97 -25.31
CA PRO A 12 2.00 20.53 -24.51
C PRO A 12 2.33 19.14 -23.99
N LEU A 13 2.38 19.01 -22.66
CA LEU A 13 2.55 17.74 -21.98
C LEU A 13 1.51 16.77 -22.53
N ASP A 14 1.91 15.54 -22.83
CA ASP A 14 0.94 14.52 -23.22
C ASP A 14 -0.08 14.31 -22.10
N ARG A 15 -1.24 13.78 -22.47
CA ARG A 15 -2.37 13.59 -21.54
C ARG A 15 -1.97 12.76 -20.32
N GLU A 16 -1.11 11.77 -20.52
CA GLU A 16 -0.67 10.88 -19.46
C GLU A 16 0.21 11.58 -18.42
N THR A 17 1.10 12.46 -18.88
CA THR A 17 1.94 13.29 -18.04
C THR A 17 1.12 14.35 -17.30
N GLN A 18 0.09 14.90 -17.94
CA GLN A 18 -0.84 15.81 -17.27
C GLN A 18 -1.65 15.11 -16.18
N GLU A 19 -2.11 13.88 -16.44
CA GLU A 19 -2.82 13.06 -15.46
C GLU A 19 -1.92 12.67 -14.28
N LEU A 20 -0.63 12.35 -14.49
CA LEU A 20 0.29 12.08 -13.39
C LEU A 20 0.57 13.31 -12.52
N LEU A 21 0.64 14.49 -13.13
CA LEU A 21 0.88 15.76 -12.42
C LEU A 21 -0.39 16.36 -11.80
N ASP A 22 -1.56 15.78 -12.10
CA ASP A 22 -2.82 16.17 -11.47
C ASP A 22 -2.87 15.60 -10.04
N PRO A 23 -2.84 16.46 -9.00
CA PRO A 23 -2.87 16.02 -7.60
C PRO A 23 -4.18 15.33 -7.19
N HIS A 24 -5.18 15.28 -8.07
CA HIS A 24 -6.45 14.60 -7.86
C HIS A 24 -6.60 13.31 -8.67
N HIS A 25 -5.58 12.90 -9.42
CA HIS A 25 -5.64 11.70 -10.24
C HIS A 25 -5.05 10.48 -9.51
N HIS A 26 -5.67 9.31 -9.65
CA HIS A 26 -5.26 8.07 -8.98
C HIS A 26 -4.03 7.38 -9.61
N ARG A 27 -3.48 7.96 -10.68
CA ARG A 27 -2.47 7.30 -11.51
C ARG A 27 -1.10 7.52 -10.89
N ALA A 28 -0.39 6.43 -10.57
CA ALA A 28 0.91 6.50 -9.93
C ALA A 28 2.09 6.41 -10.92
N SER A 29 1.84 6.16 -12.21
CA SER A 29 2.89 6.07 -13.23
C SER A 29 2.51 6.54 -14.62
N VAL A 30 3.51 6.83 -15.45
CA VAL A 30 3.35 7.18 -16.87
C VAL A 30 4.47 6.57 -17.72
N HIS A 31 4.15 6.21 -18.97
CA HIS A 31 5.16 5.85 -19.97
C HIS A 31 5.55 7.11 -20.77
N LEU A 32 6.72 7.67 -20.48
CA LEU A 32 7.35 8.75 -21.27
C LEU A 32 8.21 8.14 -22.38
N GLY A 33 7.55 7.75 -23.48
CA GLY A 33 8.22 6.99 -24.56
C GLY A 33 8.68 5.63 -24.04
N ASP A 34 9.99 5.39 -24.01
CA ASP A 34 10.59 4.15 -23.47
C ASP A 34 10.83 4.20 -21.95
N GLN A 35 10.54 5.32 -21.27
CA GLN A 35 10.78 5.48 -19.84
C GLN A 35 9.51 5.28 -19.03
N PHE A 36 9.56 4.38 -18.06
CA PHE A 36 8.51 4.23 -17.05
C PHE A 36 8.82 5.10 -15.84
N VAL A 37 7.97 6.08 -15.57
CA VAL A 37 8.11 7.01 -14.44
C VAL A 37 7.03 6.71 -13.42
N VAL A 38 7.42 6.55 -12.16
CA VAL A 38 6.52 6.25 -11.04
C VAL A 38 6.65 7.35 -9.99
N ASP A 39 5.50 7.82 -9.48
CA ASP A 39 5.43 8.64 -8.28
C ASP A 39 5.18 7.74 -7.05
N PRO A 40 6.20 7.47 -6.22
CA PRO A 40 6.05 6.65 -5.03
C PRO A 40 5.13 7.28 -3.98
N VAL A 41 4.97 8.62 -3.98
CA VAL A 41 4.05 9.29 -3.04
C VAL A 41 2.61 8.98 -3.40
N GLN A 42 2.28 8.98 -4.69
CA GLN A 42 0.94 8.62 -5.17
C GLN A 42 0.60 7.16 -4.86
N VAL A 43 1.56 6.22 -4.97
CA VAL A 43 1.36 4.82 -4.54
C VAL A 43 0.94 4.75 -3.06
N LEU A 44 1.63 5.47 -2.17
CA LEU A 44 1.26 5.50 -0.74
C LEU A 44 -0.12 6.12 -0.52
N ALA A 45 -0.45 7.19 -1.24
CA ALA A 45 -1.78 7.81 -1.17
C ALA A 45 -2.88 6.83 -1.62
N ASN A 46 -2.65 6.09 -2.70
CA ASN A 46 -3.56 5.07 -3.21
C ASN A 46 -3.78 3.94 -2.20
N VAL A 47 -2.72 3.46 -1.53
CA VAL A 47 -2.83 2.50 -0.41
C VAL A 47 -3.83 3.02 0.62
N ALA A 48 -3.65 4.26 1.08
CA ALA A 48 -4.51 4.81 2.11
C ALA A 48 -5.98 4.93 1.66
N MET A 49 -6.22 5.41 0.44
CA MET A 49 -7.57 5.51 -0.11
C MET A 49 -8.24 4.14 -0.26
N ALA A 50 -7.51 3.14 -0.76
CA ALA A 50 -8.02 1.78 -0.91
C ALA A 50 -8.38 1.16 0.46
N MET A 51 -7.55 1.39 1.48
CA MET A 51 -7.82 0.89 2.83
C MET A 51 -9.01 1.57 3.49
N GLU A 52 -9.16 2.89 3.32
CA GLU A 52 -10.31 3.64 3.80
C GLU A 52 -11.60 3.19 3.12
N ARG A 53 -11.56 2.95 1.80
CA ARG A 53 -12.70 2.38 1.05
C ARG A 53 -13.08 0.99 1.55
N LEU A 54 -12.10 0.10 1.72
CA LEU A 54 -12.32 -1.27 2.19
C LEU A 54 -12.95 -1.30 3.59
N ASP A 55 -12.58 -0.35 4.44
CA ASP A 55 -13.15 -0.22 5.78
C ASP A 55 -14.57 0.36 5.77
N LEU A 56 -14.86 1.34 4.92
CA LEU A 56 -16.20 1.91 4.77
C LEU A 56 -17.20 0.91 4.17
N ASP A 57 -16.75 0.04 3.26
CA ASP A 57 -17.58 -1.02 2.70
C ASP A 57 -16.73 -2.22 2.31
N ILE A 58 -16.73 -3.25 3.18
CA ILE A 58 -15.99 -4.50 2.95
C ILE A 58 -16.54 -5.29 1.75
N SER A 59 -17.76 -4.98 1.29
CA SER A 59 -18.36 -5.62 0.11
C SER A 59 -17.95 -4.95 -1.20
N THR A 60 -17.35 -3.76 -1.14
CA THR A 60 -16.77 -3.12 -2.31
C THR A 60 -15.53 -3.92 -2.73
N PRO A 61 -15.46 -4.40 -3.98
CA PRO A 61 -14.26 -5.06 -4.47
C PRO A 61 -13.11 -4.04 -4.50
N VAL A 62 -12.02 -4.38 -3.81
CA VAL A 62 -10.76 -3.63 -3.86
C VAL A 62 -9.70 -4.54 -4.46
N SER A 63 -9.07 -4.06 -5.52
CA SER A 63 -7.99 -4.70 -6.25
C SER A 63 -6.69 -3.95 -5.98
N ILE A 64 -5.62 -4.63 -5.57
CA ILE A 64 -4.32 -3.97 -5.40
C ILE A 64 -3.86 -3.41 -6.75
N GLU A 65 -4.03 -4.18 -7.83
CA GLU A 65 -3.58 -3.78 -9.17
C GLU A 65 -4.32 -2.55 -9.71
N ASP A 66 -5.62 -2.43 -9.45
CA ASP A 66 -6.44 -1.34 -9.99
C ASP A 66 -6.61 -0.14 -9.04
N ASP A 67 -6.69 -0.38 -7.73
CA ASP A 67 -6.96 0.67 -6.74
C ASP A 67 -5.72 1.17 -6.00
N VAL A 68 -4.61 0.42 -6.04
CA VAL A 68 -3.38 0.76 -5.32
C VAL A 68 -2.24 1.07 -6.28
N ALA A 69 -1.69 0.02 -6.90
CA ALA A 69 -0.58 0.10 -7.81
C ALA A 69 -0.41 -1.23 -8.58
N THR A 70 0.01 -1.14 -9.83
CA THR A 70 0.36 -2.32 -10.63
C THR A 70 1.61 -3.01 -10.09
N LEU A 71 1.86 -4.26 -10.48
CA LEU A 71 3.09 -4.96 -10.09
C LEU A 71 4.35 -4.22 -10.55
N GLU A 72 4.32 -3.57 -11.72
CA GLU A 72 5.45 -2.79 -12.24
C GLU A 72 5.70 -1.53 -11.39
N GLU A 73 4.64 -0.86 -10.94
CA GLU A 73 4.74 0.29 -10.03
C GLU A 73 5.29 -0.13 -8.67
N LEU A 74 4.81 -1.25 -8.11
CA LEU A 74 5.32 -1.80 -6.86
C LEU A 74 6.79 -2.23 -6.97
N ALA A 75 7.16 -2.90 -8.06
CA ALA A 75 8.54 -3.24 -8.36
C ALA A 75 9.41 -1.98 -8.44
N ALA A 76 8.98 -0.94 -9.14
CA ALA A 76 9.73 0.33 -9.18
C ALA A 76 9.90 0.95 -7.78
N VAL A 77 8.84 0.99 -6.96
CA VAL A 77 8.90 1.50 -5.57
C VAL A 77 9.90 0.72 -4.71
N VAL A 78 9.90 -0.60 -4.81
CA VAL A 78 10.76 -1.46 -3.99
C VAL A 78 12.19 -1.52 -4.54
N ASP A 79 12.37 -1.86 -5.81
CA ASP A 79 13.68 -2.07 -6.45
C ASP A 79 14.40 -0.76 -6.78
N HIS A 80 13.74 0.19 -7.43
CA HIS A 80 14.41 1.39 -7.95
C HIS A 80 14.53 2.47 -6.89
N PHE A 81 13.52 2.63 -6.04
CA PHE A 81 13.52 3.65 -5.00
C PHE A 81 13.96 3.13 -3.62
N GLY A 82 14.10 1.81 -3.43
CA GLY A 82 14.47 1.22 -2.15
C GLY A 82 13.43 1.47 -1.04
N LYS A 83 12.15 1.61 -1.40
CA LYS A 83 11.08 2.07 -0.48
C LYS A 83 10.19 0.94 0.04
N GLY A 84 10.61 -0.32 -0.04
CA GLY A 84 9.82 -1.46 0.47
C GLY A 84 9.43 -1.33 1.94
N ALA A 85 10.39 -1.00 2.81
CA ALA A 85 10.11 -0.79 4.24
C ALA A 85 9.18 0.40 4.49
N THR A 86 9.33 1.49 3.72
CA THR A 86 8.45 2.67 3.79
C THR A 86 7.02 2.32 3.36
N LEU A 87 6.85 1.56 2.28
CA LEU A 87 5.54 1.11 1.79
C LEU A 87 4.82 0.26 2.84
N ILE A 88 5.51 -0.70 3.44
CA ILE A 88 4.95 -1.57 4.47
C ILE A 88 4.63 -0.79 5.75
N ALA A 89 5.55 0.06 6.24
CA ALA A 89 5.31 0.91 7.41
C ALA A 89 4.11 1.84 7.21
N HIS A 90 4.00 2.46 6.03
CA HIS A 90 2.85 3.29 5.68
C HIS A 90 1.54 2.49 5.74
N THR A 91 1.51 1.30 5.13
CA THR A 91 0.34 0.43 5.13
C THR A 91 -0.07 0.03 6.56
N LEU A 92 0.90 -0.35 7.40
CA LEU A 92 0.70 -0.70 8.81
C LEU A 92 0.11 0.46 9.62
N ASN A 93 0.69 1.65 9.48
CA ASN A 93 0.24 2.82 10.23
C ASN A 93 -1.13 3.29 9.76
N THR A 94 -1.41 3.23 8.45
CA THR A 94 -2.74 3.51 7.92
C THR A 94 -3.77 2.50 8.39
N ALA A 95 -3.46 1.20 8.42
CA ALA A 95 -4.32 0.16 8.98
C ALA A 95 -4.76 0.52 10.42
N ALA A 96 -3.76 0.79 11.28
CA ALA A 96 -4.01 1.11 12.67
C ALA A 96 -4.81 2.40 12.83
N ARG A 97 -4.48 3.45 12.06
CA ARG A 97 -5.19 4.74 12.08
C ARG A 97 -6.68 4.56 11.73
N VAL A 98 -6.96 3.89 10.61
CA VAL A 98 -8.33 3.69 10.10
C VAL A 98 -9.14 2.86 11.11
N MET A 99 -8.59 1.74 11.58
CA MET A 99 -9.31 0.88 12.53
C MET A 99 -9.56 1.56 13.88
N ASN A 100 -8.55 2.24 14.46
CA ASN A 100 -8.71 2.92 15.76
C ASN A 100 -9.65 4.12 15.69
N ALA A 101 -9.89 4.69 14.50
CA ALA A 101 -10.85 5.77 14.34
C ALA A 101 -12.32 5.30 14.46
N ARG A 102 -12.61 4.01 14.21
CA ARG A 102 -13.97 3.49 14.10
C ARG A 102 -14.32 2.37 15.07
N TYR A 103 -13.38 1.51 15.42
CA TYR A 103 -13.63 0.34 16.26
C TYR A 103 -13.05 0.50 17.66
N PRO A 104 -13.60 -0.21 18.67
CA PRO A 104 -13.05 -0.22 20.02
C PRO A 104 -11.58 -0.69 20.03
N ALA A 105 -10.72 0.09 20.67
CA ALA A 105 -9.28 -0.17 20.76
C ALA A 105 -8.96 -1.60 21.23
N GLU A 106 -9.70 -2.12 22.22
CA GLU A 106 -9.56 -3.48 22.75
C GLU A 106 -9.69 -4.57 21.66
N LEU A 107 -10.56 -4.36 20.67
CA LEU A 107 -10.74 -5.29 19.56
C LEU A 107 -9.68 -5.09 18.47
N VAL A 108 -9.29 -3.85 18.22
CA VAL A 108 -8.22 -3.53 17.25
C VAL A 108 -6.90 -4.12 17.70
N HIS A 109 -6.53 -3.93 18.98
CA HIS A 109 -5.30 -4.42 19.58
C HIS A 109 -5.23 -5.94 19.77
N HIS A 110 -6.35 -6.66 19.58
CA HIS A 110 -6.33 -8.12 19.61
C HIS A 110 -5.54 -8.66 18.41
N PRO A 111 -4.48 -9.46 18.61
CA PRO A 111 -3.67 -9.95 17.49
C PRO A 111 -4.49 -10.88 16.58
N LEU A 112 -4.08 -10.96 15.32
CA LEU A 112 -4.56 -12.00 14.42
C LEU A 112 -4.08 -13.37 14.92
N PRO A 113 -4.92 -14.42 14.81
CA PRO A 113 -4.56 -15.77 15.20
C PRO A 113 -3.30 -16.28 14.46
N PRO A 114 -2.47 -17.12 15.11
CA PRO A 114 -1.26 -17.67 14.49
C PRO A 114 -1.56 -18.60 13.31
N ASP A 115 -2.76 -19.16 13.25
CA ASP A 115 -3.27 -20.01 12.17
C ASP A 115 -3.98 -19.22 11.06
N CYS A 116 -3.99 -17.87 11.13
CA CYS A 116 -4.39 -17.02 10.02
C CYS A 116 -3.39 -17.19 8.86
N ASP A 117 -3.82 -17.93 7.84
CA ASP A 117 -3.02 -18.32 6.67
C ASP A 117 -3.68 -17.84 5.38
N LEU A 118 -3.09 -16.82 4.75
CA LEU A 118 -3.62 -16.19 3.54
C LEU A 118 -3.64 -17.16 2.35
N ARG A 119 -2.69 -18.11 2.30
CA ARG A 119 -2.67 -19.15 1.26
C ARG A 119 -3.93 -20.02 1.33
N ARG A 120 -4.45 -20.25 2.52
CA ARG A 120 -5.67 -21.04 2.74
C ARG A 120 -6.94 -20.22 2.55
N LEU A 121 -6.89 -18.94 2.92
CA LEU A 121 -8.06 -18.05 2.87
C LEU A 121 -8.33 -17.47 1.48
N PHE A 122 -7.27 -17.18 0.71
CA PHE A 122 -7.36 -16.49 -0.57
C PHE A 122 -6.73 -17.25 -1.74
N HIS A 123 -6.21 -18.47 -1.51
CA HIS A 123 -5.40 -19.19 -2.50
C HIS A 123 -4.27 -18.33 -3.06
N ALA A 124 -3.74 -17.41 -2.25
CA ALA A 124 -2.71 -16.49 -2.67
C ALA A 124 -1.36 -17.20 -2.76
N ASP A 125 -0.65 -17.00 -3.87
CA ASP A 125 0.74 -17.43 -4.07
C ASP A 125 1.69 -16.48 -3.31
N VAL A 126 1.62 -16.53 -1.98
CA VAL A 126 2.48 -15.74 -1.08
C VAL A 126 3.50 -16.68 -0.44
N ASP A 127 4.78 -16.29 -0.48
CA ASP A 127 5.85 -17.02 0.20
C ASP A 127 5.56 -17.13 1.71
N GLU A 128 5.86 -18.30 2.29
CA GLU A 128 5.57 -18.58 3.70
C GLU A 128 6.29 -17.60 4.62
N ARG A 129 7.55 -17.28 4.30
CA ARG A 129 8.35 -16.33 5.05
C ARG A 129 7.76 -14.91 4.95
N ALA A 130 7.32 -14.49 3.76
CA ALA A 130 6.68 -13.19 3.58
C ALA A 130 5.39 -13.06 4.40
N GLN A 131 4.56 -14.11 4.43
CA GLN A 131 3.35 -14.12 5.25
C GLN A 131 3.65 -14.06 6.75
N ASP A 132 4.64 -14.82 7.22
CA ASP A 132 5.01 -14.83 8.64
C ASP A 132 5.55 -13.47 9.09
N VAL A 133 6.41 -12.85 8.28
CA VAL A 133 6.89 -11.49 8.51
C VAL A 133 5.73 -10.50 8.53
N ALA A 134 4.84 -10.54 7.53
CA ALA A 134 3.68 -9.67 7.45
C ALA A 134 2.79 -9.76 8.70
N ARG A 135 2.48 -10.98 9.15
CA ARG A 135 1.67 -11.21 10.37
C ARG A 135 2.38 -10.70 11.62
N ALA A 136 3.69 -10.92 11.73
CA ALA A 136 4.48 -10.46 12.86
C ALA A 136 4.48 -8.93 12.96
N VAL A 137 4.79 -8.23 11.87
CA VAL A 137 4.82 -6.75 11.86
C VAL A 137 3.42 -6.14 12.00
N PHE A 138 2.40 -6.78 11.44
CA PHE A 138 1.00 -6.36 11.59
C PHE A 138 0.55 -6.46 13.05
N ASN A 139 0.73 -7.62 13.68
CA ASN A 139 0.36 -7.81 15.08
C ASN A 139 1.17 -6.89 16.00
N ARG A 140 2.47 -6.70 15.75
CA ARG A 140 3.29 -5.73 16.49
C ARG A 140 2.71 -4.33 16.41
N ARG A 141 2.43 -3.83 15.19
CA ARG A 141 1.82 -2.51 15.00
C ARG A 141 0.49 -2.39 15.74
N LEU A 142 -0.36 -3.42 15.71
CA LEU A 142 -1.63 -3.37 16.40
C LEU A 142 -1.49 -3.34 17.92
N THR A 143 -0.41 -3.84 18.50
CA THR A 143 -0.20 -3.79 19.96
C THR A 143 0.50 -2.53 20.44
N GLU A 144 1.12 -1.77 19.53
CA GLU A 144 1.90 -0.58 19.87
C GLU A 144 1.07 0.72 19.73
N PRO A 145 1.22 1.67 20.68
CA PRO A 145 0.50 2.94 20.61
C PRO A 145 1.11 3.91 19.58
N ALA A 146 2.39 3.72 19.24
CA ALA A 146 3.11 4.57 18.31
C ALA A 146 3.07 4.02 16.88
N ASP A 147 3.26 4.90 15.91
CA ASP A 147 3.51 4.49 14.53
C ASP A 147 4.85 3.78 14.40
N VAL A 148 4.86 2.70 13.63
CA VAL A 148 6.07 1.95 13.33
C VAL A 148 6.87 2.72 12.28
N ARG A 149 8.18 2.82 12.49
CA ARG A 149 9.10 3.50 11.57
C ARG A 149 9.56 2.55 10.47
N ASP A 150 9.86 3.09 9.30
CA ASP A 150 10.44 2.33 8.18
C ASP A 150 11.76 1.63 8.57
N THR A 151 12.59 2.28 9.37
CA THR A 151 13.83 1.69 9.93
C THR A 151 13.59 0.47 10.82
N GLU A 152 12.45 0.40 11.50
CA GLU A 152 12.09 -0.76 12.33
C GLU A 152 11.60 -1.91 11.44
N VAL A 153 10.74 -1.59 10.46
CA VAL A 153 10.30 -2.57 9.46
C VAL A 153 11.48 -3.12 8.66
N ALA A 154 12.46 -2.29 8.31
CA ALA A 154 13.64 -2.71 7.56
C ALA A 154 14.43 -3.84 8.26
N VAL A 155 14.41 -3.88 9.59
CA VAL A 155 15.02 -4.98 10.36
C VAL A 155 14.27 -6.30 10.14
N ASP A 156 12.94 -6.27 10.11
CA ASP A 156 12.13 -7.47 9.88
C ASP A 156 12.21 -7.98 8.42
N LEU A 157 12.49 -7.07 7.48
CA LEU A 157 12.67 -7.39 6.06
C LEU A 157 14.09 -7.85 5.73
N ASP A 158 15.00 -7.89 6.70
CA ASP A 158 16.40 -8.25 6.44
C ASP A 158 16.51 -9.64 5.78
N GLY A 159 17.27 -9.69 4.69
CA GLY A 159 17.45 -10.90 3.88
C GLY A 159 16.22 -11.31 3.06
N LEU A 160 15.21 -10.45 2.88
CA LEU A 160 14.16 -10.61 1.87
C LEU A 160 14.55 -9.88 0.58
N ASN A 161 14.35 -10.54 -0.56
CA ASN A 161 14.47 -9.88 -1.85
C ASN A 161 13.25 -8.97 -2.12
N SER A 162 13.31 -8.16 -3.17
CA SER A 162 12.27 -7.18 -3.48
C SER A 162 10.90 -7.80 -3.75
N GLN A 163 10.87 -8.93 -4.46
CA GLN A 163 9.63 -9.68 -4.69
C GLN A 163 8.99 -10.12 -3.36
N GLN A 164 9.79 -10.64 -2.43
CA GLN A 164 9.31 -11.01 -1.10
C GLN A 164 8.85 -9.79 -0.29
N GLN A 165 9.46 -8.62 -0.47
CA GLN A 165 8.98 -7.38 0.18
C GLN A 165 7.64 -6.92 -0.40
N ILE A 166 7.42 -7.05 -1.71
CA ILE A 166 6.12 -6.80 -2.34
C ILE A 166 5.08 -7.79 -1.79
N GLU A 167 5.44 -9.06 -1.64
CA GLU A 167 4.58 -10.08 -1.03
C GLU A 167 4.24 -9.78 0.43
N VAL A 168 5.20 -9.28 1.23
CA VAL A 168 4.92 -8.81 2.60
C VAL A 168 3.91 -7.66 2.56
N PHE A 169 4.08 -6.69 1.67
CA PHE A 169 3.13 -5.59 1.51
C PHE A 169 1.72 -6.08 1.16
N MET A 170 1.59 -6.95 0.15
CA MET A 170 0.30 -7.54 -0.24
C MET A 170 -0.33 -8.32 0.92
N ALA A 171 0.47 -9.11 1.64
CA ALA A 171 0.02 -9.86 2.80
C ALA A 171 -0.49 -8.94 3.91
N VAL A 172 0.20 -7.85 4.22
CA VAL A 172 -0.27 -6.84 5.19
C VAL A 172 -1.61 -6.25 4.77
N PHE A 173 -1.79 -5.93 3.48
CA PHE A 173 -3.05 -5.42 2.95
C PHE A 173 -4.21 -6.42 3.12
N PHE A 174 -3.97 -7.71 2.83
CA PHE A 174 -4.98 -8.75 3.02
C PHE A 174 -5.30 -9.01 4.49
N LEU A 175 -4.29 -9.01 5.36
CA LEU A 175 -4.49 -9.14 6.82
C LEU A 175 -5.34 -8.00 7.38
N TYR A 176 -5.15 -6.78 6.85
CA TYR A 176 -6.01 -5.64 7.16
C TYR A 176 -7.47 -5.92 6.76
N GLY A 177 -7.73 -6.37 5.53
CA GLY A 177 -9.08 -6.71 5.08
C GLY A 177 -9.75 -7.78 5.95
N ILE A 178 -9.02 -8.85 6.29
CA ILE A 178 -9.51 -9.88 7.23
C ILE A 178 -9.85 -9.26 8.59
N LYS A 179 -8.96 -8.42 9.12
CA LYS A 179 -9.11 -7.79 10.43
C LYS A 179 -10.34 -6.88 10.46
N VAL A 180 -10.52 -6.03 9.46
CA VAL A 180 -11.70 -5.17 9.30
C VAL A 180 -12.98 -6.01 9.22
N GLY A 181 -13.01 -7.04 8.36
CA GLY A 181 -14.18 -7.93 8.26
C GLY A 181 -14.55 -8.58 9.59
N ALA A 182 -13.55 -9.01 10.38
CA ALA A 182 -13.76 -9.53 11.72
C ALA A 182 -14.30 -8.46 12.70
N LEU A 183 -13.78 -7.23 12.64
CA LEU A 183 -14.23 -6.11 13.47
C LEU A 183 -15.66 -5.70 13.15
N GLN A 184 -16.02 -5.56 11.88
CA GLN A 184 -17.40 -5.27 11.44
C GLN A 184 -18.37 -6.35 11.90
N ASN A 185 -18.01 -7.63 11.72
CA ASN A 185 -18.84 -8.75 12.19
C ASN A 185 -19.02 -8.74 13.71
N ARG A 186 -17.99 -8.35 14.47
CA ARG A 186 -18.03 -8.33 15.94
C ARG A 186 -18.80 -7.14 16.51
N THR A 187 -18.71 -5.99 15.85
CA THR A 187 -19.26 -4.71 16.35
C THR A 187 -20.61 -4.34 15.73
N GLY A 188 -20.93 -4.86 14.55
CA GLY A 188 -22.11 -4.46 13.77
C GLY A 188 -21.98 -3.10 13.08
N ILE A 189 -20.81 -2.45 13.15
CA ILE A 189 -20.52 -1.18 12.47
C ILE A 189 -20.34 -1.48 10.98
N ARG A 190 -21.07 -0.75 10.12
CA ARG A 190 -20.91 -0.74 8.66
C ARG A 190 -20.42 0.65 8.26
#